data_AF-A0A957YY07-F1
#
_entry.id   AF-A0A957YY07-F1
#
_cell.length_a   1.000
_cell.length_b   1.000
_cell.length_c   1.000
_cell.angle_alpha   90.00
_cell.angle_beta   90.00
_cell.angle_gamma   90.00
#
_symmetry.space_group_name_H-M   'P 1'
#
loop_
_entity.id
_entity.type
_entity.pdbx_description
1 polymer ?
#
loop_
_entity_poly.entity_id
_entity_poly.type
_entity_poly.pdbx_seq_one_letter_code
_entity_poly.pdbx_strand_id
1 'polypeptide(L)'
;MASVQVFYEIGVKRTYAGAVAWLGWYGSGRDEESALQALLATGPRYAAAIQAARLGFQPPSDVQAFDITERVPGNSTTDFGA
;
A
#
# COMPACT_ATOMS: atom_id res chain seq x y z
N MET A 1 4.04 7.02 17.76
CA MET A 1 4.33 7.30 16.34
C MET A 1 3.02 7.13 15.58
N ALA A 2 2.71 7.98 14.61
CA ALA A 2 1.50 7.81 13.82
C ALA A 2 1.69 6.62 12.87
N SER A 3 0.82 5.62 12.93
CA SER A 3 0.81 4.50 11.99
C SER A 3 0.16 4.92 10.68
N VAL A 4 0.68 4.42 9.56
CA VAL A 4 0.05 4.60 8.25
C VAL A 4 -1.02 3.53 8.09
N GLN A 5 -2.27 3.95 7.93
CA GLN A 5 -3.37 3.01 7.67
C GLN A 5 -3.26 2.46 6.25
N VAL A 6 -3.32 1.14 6.16
CA VAL A 6 -3.20 0.36 4.92
C VAL A 6 -4.42 -0.52 4.75
N PHE A 7 -4.85 -0.70 3.52
CA PHE A 7 -5.83 -1.70 3.13
C PHE A 7 -5.20 -2.68 2.12
N TYR A 8 -5.75 -3.89 2.09
CA TYR A 8 -5.43 -4.87 1.05
C TYR A 8 -6.57 -5.05 0.06
N GLU A 9 -6.24 -5.12 -1.22
CA GLU A 9 -7.09 -5.70 -2.25
C GLU A 9 -6.51 -7.05 -2.65
N ILE A 10 -7.25 -8.13 -2.39
CA ILE A 10 -6.75 -9.50 -2.48
C ILE A 10 -7.37 -10.19 -3.69
N GLY A 11 -6.57 -10.37 -4.74
CA GLY A 11 -6.92 -11.15 -5.93
C GLY A 11 -6.36 -12.56 -5.90
N VAL A 12 -6.77 -13.41 -6.86
CA VAL A 12 -6.32 -14.81 -6.96
C VAL A 12 -4.84 -14.90 -7.30
N LYS A 13 -4.33 -13.97 -8.12
CA LYS A 13 -2.92 -14.00 -8.58
C LYS A 13 -2.02 -12.98 -7.87
N ARG A 14 -2.62 -11.96 -7.25
CA ARG A 14 -1.90 -10.77 -6.79
C ARG A 14 -2.68 -10.08 -5.67
N THR A 15 -1.95 -9.59 -4.69
CA THR A 15 -2.45 -8.72 -3.63
C THR A 15 -1.87 -7.32 -3.81
N TYR A 16 -2.68 -6.30 -3.57
CA TYR A 16 -2.24 -4.90 -3.52
C TYR A 16 -2.40 -4.36 -2.10
N ALA A 17 -1.41 -3.61 -1.63
CA ALA A 17 -1.45 -2.86 -0.38
C ALA A 17 -1.49 -1.37 -0.72
N GLY A 18 -2.49 -0.64 -0.21
CA GLY A 18 -2.66 0.79 -0.47
C GLY A 18 -2.72 1.61 0.82
N ALA A 19 -2.10 2.78 0.84
CA ALA A 19 -2.15 3.68 1.98
C ALA A 19 -3.39 4.60 1.92
N VAL A 20 -4.26 4.52 2.92
CA VAL A 20 -5.59 5.18 2.93
C VAL A 20 -5.47 6.70 2.78
N ALA A 21 -4.60 7.33 3.56
CA ALA A 21 -4.42 8.79 3.55
C ALA A 21 -3.47 9.29 2.44
N TRP A 22 -2.79 8.39 1.73
CA TRP A 22 -1.74 8.70 0.77
C TRP A 22 -2.10 8.12 -0.60
N LEU A 23 -3.09 8.75 -1.23
CA LEU A 23 -3.61 8.33 -2.53
C LEU A 23 -2.49 8.15 -3.56
N GLY A 24 -2.57 7.07 -4.32
CA GLY A 24 -1.58 6.70 -5.33
C GLY A 24 -0.33 6.00 -4.78
N TRP A 25 -0.18 5.85 -3.46
CA TRP A 25 0.89 5.02 -2.89
C TRP A 25 0.42 3.58 -2.69
N TYR A 26 0.94 2.68 -3.53
CA TYR A 26 0.58 1.27 -3.53
C TYR A 26 1.82 0.37 -3.68
N GLY A 27 1.74 -0.82 -3.07
CA GLY A 27 2.63 -1.95 -3.29
C GLY A 27 1.85 -3.15 -3.82
N SER A 28 2.47 -3.99 -4.64
CA SER A 28 1.84 -5.20 -5.16
C SER A 28 2.73 -6.43 -4.93
N GLY A 29 2.12 -7.53 -4.49
CA GLY A 29 2.80 -8.76 -4.13
C GLY A 29 2.09 -9.99 -4.65
N ARG A 30 2.66 -11.18 -4.40
CA ARG A 30 1.92 -12.45 -4.58
C ARG A 30 0.96 -12.72 -3.42
N ASP A 31 1.20 -12.06 -2.29
CA ASP A 31 0.50 -12.19 -1.01
C ASP A 31 0.56 -10.85 -0.24
N GLU A 32 -0.10 -10.79 0.92
CA GLU A 32 -0.14 -9.61 1.79
C GLU A 32 1.26 -9.13 2.19
N GLU A 33 2.15 -10.05 2.61
CA GLU A 33 3.49 -9.72 3.09
C GLU A 33 4.33 -9.07 2.00
N SER A 34 4.41 -9.70 0.83
CA SER A 34 5.16 -9.15 -0.31
C SER A 34 4.55 -7.86 -0.85
N ALA A 35 3.23 -7.67 -0.75
CA ALA A 35 2.58 -6.41 -1.11
C ALA A 35 2.93 -5.29 -0.13
N LEU A 36 2.94 -5.57 1.18
CA LEU A 36 3.31 -4.61 2.22
C LEU A 36 4.79 -4.22 2.14
N GLN A 37 5.67 -5.19 1.88
CA GLN A 37 7.10 -4.93 1.63
C GLN A 37 7.31 -4.06 0.39
N ALA A 38 6.55 -4.31 -0.69
CA ALA A 38 6.58 -3.45 -1.88
C ALA A 38 6.08 -2.03 -1.60
N LEU A 39 5.05 -1.87 -0.75
CA LEU A 39 4.56 -0.55 -0.32
C LEU A 39 5.65 0.20 0.44
N LEU A 40 6.31 -0.45 1.40
CA LEU A 40 7.45 0.12 2.13
C LEU A 40 8.56 0.56 1.17
N ALA A 41 9.00 -0.35 0.28
CA ALA A 41 10.11 -0.11 -0.63
C ALA A 41 9.84 1.04 -1.63
N THR A 42 8.57 1.26 -1.98
CA THR A 42 8.16 2.36 -2.87
C THR A 42 7.99 3.70 -2.15
N GLY A 43 7.98 3.70 -0.81
CA GLY A 43 7.81 4.91 0.02
C GLY A 43 8.76 6.06 -0.32
N PRO A 44 10.09 5.85 -0.42
CA PRO A 44 11.02 6.92 -0.80
C PRO A 44 10.74 7.53 -2.18
N ARG A 45 10.35 6.68 -3.15
CA ARG A 45 9.99 7.14 -4.50
C ARG A 45 8.69 7.94 -4.48
N TYR A 46 7.69 7.50 -3.72
CA TYR A 46 6.44 8.25 -3.54
C TYR A 46 6.70 9.62 -2.89
N ALA A 47 7.53 9.66 -1.83
CA ALA A 47 7.92 10.91 -1.16
C ALA A 47 8.53 11.94 -2.12
N ALA A 48 9.42 11.48 -3.01
CA ALA A 48 9.99 12.34 -4.05
C ALA A 48 8.93 12.84 -5.04
N ALA A 49 7.99 11.98 -5.45
CA ALA A 49 6.94 12.35 -6.40
C ALA A 49 5.97 13.42 -5.87
N ILE A 50 5.63 13.36 -4.57
CA ILE A 50 4.68 14.31 -3.95
C ILE A 50 5.36 15.50 -3.26
N GLN A 51 6.69 15.62 -3.32
CA GLN A 51 7.46 16.64 -2.61
C GLN A 51 6.94 18.07 -2.88
N ALA A 52 6.58 18.38 -4.13
CA ALA A 52 6.09 19.69 -4.53
C ALA A 52 4.80 20.11 -3.82
N ALA A 53 3.98 19.15 -3.37
CA ALA A 53 2.73 19.41 -2.66
C ALA A 53 2.94 19.77 -1.18
N ARG A 54 4.17 19.62 -0.64
CA ARG A 54 4.55 20.01 0.74
C ARG A 54 3.64 19.43 1.83
N LEU A 55 3.12 18.22 1.63
CA LEU A 55 2.16 17.56 2.53
C LEU A 55 2.79 16.96 3.80
N GLY A 56 4.11 17.10 3.98
CA GLY A 56 4.80 16.58 5.16
C GLY A 56 4.92 15.05 5.23
N PHE A 57 4.68 14.34 4.12
CA PHE A 57 4.83 12.89 4.05
C PHE A 57 6.25 12.46 4.45
N GLN A 58 6.33 11.51 5.37
CA GLN A 58 7.57 10.84 5.74
C GLN A 58 7.39 9.34 5.48
N PRO A 59 8.19 8.73 4.58
CA PRO A 59 8.09 7.30 4.34
C PRO A 59 8.48 6.53 5.60
N PRO A 60 7.71 5.49 5.99
CA PRO A 60 8.09 4.61 7.08
C PRO A 60 9.41 3.88 6.82
N SER A 61 10.10 3.51 7.90
CA SER A 61 11.37 2.76 7.85
C SER A 61 11.18 1.24 7.88
N ASP A 62 10.04 0.77 8.36
CA ASP A 62 9.75 -0.64 8.57
C ASP A 62 8.24 -0.92 8.42
N VAL A 63 7.90 -2.20 8.29
CA VAL A 63 6.50 -2.62 8.11
C VAL A 63 5.64 -2.52 9.38
N GLN A 64 6.24 -2.39 10.57
CA GLN A 64 5.50 -2.26 11.84
C GLN A 64 4.85 -0.88 11.99
N ALA A 65 5.28 0.09 11.17
CA ALA A 65 4.64 1.40 11.06
C ALA A 65 3.33 1.37 10.27
N PHE A 66 2.97 0.25 9.64
CA PHE A 66 1.69 0.09 8.95
C PHE A 66 0.64 -0.51 9.88
N ASP A 67 -0.56 0.05 9.81
CA ASP A 67 -1.75 -0.48 10.49
C ASP A 67 -2.71 -1.02 9.44
N ILE A 68 -2.95 -2.33 9.44
CA ILE A 68 -3.83 -2.96 8.46
C ILE A 68 -5.28 -2.79 8.90
N THR A 69 -5.98 -1.90 8.22
CA THR A 69 -7.35 -1.50 8.57
C THR A 69 -8.43 -2.28 7.83
N GLU A 70 -8.13 -2.80 6.63
CA GLU A 70 -9.12 -3.47 5.80
C GLU A 70 -8.50 -4.53 4.88
N ARG A 71 -9.28 -5.58 4.56
CA ARG A 71 -8.98 -6.61 3.57
C ARG A 71 -10.19 -6.80 2.65
N VAL A 72 -10.03 -6.46 1.39
CA VAL A 72 -11.08 -6.49 0.37
C VAL A 72 -10.80 -7.64 -0.61
N PRO A 73 -11.54 -8.76 -0.55
CA PRO A 73 -11.37 -9.84 -1.51
C PRO A 73 -11.97 -9.48 -2.87
N GLY A 74 -11.19 -9.71 -3.93
CA GLY A 74 -11.67 -9.72 -5.31
C GLY A 74 -12.60 -10.91 -5.56
N ASN A 75 -13.58 -10.72 -6.44
CA ASN A 75 -14.47 -11.79 -6.90
C ASN A 75 -14.22 -12.09 -8.38
N SER A 76 -15.00 -13.01 -8.96
CA SER A 76 -14.87 -13.44 -10.36
C SER A 76 -14.92 -12.31 -11.40
N THR A 77 -15.38 -11.11 -11.03
CA THR A 77 -15.48 -9.93 -11.92
C THR A 77 -14.68 -8.72 -11.45
N THR A 78 -14.15 -8.74 -10.22
CA THR A 78 -13.38 -7.63 -9.62
C THR A 78 -11.95 -8.01 -9.27
N ASP A 79 -11.55 -9.25 -9.55
CA ASP A 79 -10.16 -9.64 -9.50
C ASP A 79 -9.41 -8.97 -10.67
N PHE A 80 -8.32 -8.27 -10.37
CA PHE A 80 -7.54 -7.45 -11.29
C PHE A 80 -6.88 -8.28 -12.40
N GLY A 81 -7.69 -8.73 -13.35
CA GLY A 81 -7.32 -9.66 -14.44
C GLY A 81 -8.39 -10.69 -14.81
N ALA A 82 -9.67 -10.47 -14.47
CA ALA A 82 -10.83 -11.19 -15.00
C ALA A 82 -11.09 -10.87 -16.49
#